data_AF-A0AAP1WFJ3-F1
#
_entry.id   AF-A0AAP1WFJ3-F1
#
_cell.length_a   1.000
_cell.length_b   1.000
_cell.length_c   1.000
_cell.angle_alpha   90.00
_cell.angle_beta   90.00
_cell.angle_gamma   90.00
#
_symmetry.space_group_name_H-M   'P 1'
#
loop_
_entity.id
_entity.type
_entity.pdbx_description
1 polymer ?
#
loop_
_entity_poly.entity_id
_entity_poly.type
_entity_poly.pdbx_seq_one_letter_code
_entity_poly.pdbx_strand_id
1 'polypeptide(L)'
;MNWKRFYMVLFALATTSYVAAQANLLNSKKVEEIGFKSEAQIASEDDKPLPYGYISDRDVLWSKVVWEYVDINQKINLPYYYPVDTTNAGLTRRSLFDSLLKGISNGEITEVYSDSYFTTKVGMEEIKSMIFNERDDGYGNMDPYSVQSADIKGYMLKGIWYFDKRGGELKYRMLALAPMGPDVQVLGVEGIDDKDTAYELFWVFFPDARETLHKSKVFNPVNSSKPLSYDNLLNARRFNSTIIKEENIYGDRNIKDYVRGNSLFQLLEADRIKEGIRNREMDMWNY
;
A
#
# COMPACT_ATOMS: atom_id res chain seq x y z
N MET A 1 -6.38 -16.58 -58.58
CA MET A 1 -6.72 -16.11 -57.21
C MET A 1 -8.23 -15.95 -57.12
N ASN A 2 -8.91 -16.70 -56.25
CA ASN A 2 -10.38 -16.78 -56.24
C ASN A 2 -10.96 -15.50 -55.59
N TRP A 3 -11.18 -14.45 -56.39
CA TRP A 3 -11.59 -13.11 -55.90
C TRP A 3 -12.82 -13.15 -54.99
N LYS A 4 -13.77 -14.06 -55.22
CA LYS A 4 -14.95 -14.25 -54.36
C LYS A 4 -14.59 -14.65 -52.92
N ARG A 5 -13.55 -15.46 -52.72
CA ARG A 5 -13.06 -15.83 -51.37
C ARG A 5 -12.30 -14.67 -50.72
N PHE A 6 -11.59 -13.87 -51.51
CA PHE A 6 -10.91 -12.67 -51.03
C PHE A 6 -11.90 -11.62 -50.50
N TYR A 7 -12.98 -11.34 -51.23
CA TYR A 7 -14.02 -10.42 -50.75
C TYR A 7 -14.76 -10.95 -49.51
N MET A 8 -14.98 -12.26 -49.41
CA MET A 8 -15.61 -12.86 -48.23
C MET A 8 -14.72 -12.74 -46.97
N VAL A 9 -13.40 -12.94 -47.12
CA VAL A 9 -12.42 -12.76 -46.03
C VAL A 9 -12.32 -11.29 -45.62
N LEU A 10 -12.37 -10.37 -46.58
CA LEU A 10 -12.32 -8.93 -46.32
C LEU A 10 -13.60 -8.43 -45.62
N PHE A 11 -14.76 -8.98 -45.98
CA PHE A 11 -16.03 -8.72 -45.29
C PHE A 11 -16.05 -9.31 -43.86
N ALA A 12 -15.52 -10.53 -43.68
CA ALA A 12 -15.39 -11.14 -42.35
C ALA A 12 -14.46 -10.31 -41.44
N LEU A 13 -13.32 -9.84 -41.95
CA LEU A 13 -12.39 -8.96 -41.24
C LEU A 13 -13.00 -7.59 -40.91
N ALA A 14 -13.86 -7.04 -41.78
CA ALA A 14 -14.58 -5.80 -41.53
C ALA A 14 -15.71 -5.95 -40.48
N THR A 15 -16.28 -7.15 -40.32
CA THR A 15 -17.27 -7.42 -39.25
C THR A 15 -16.61 -7.67 -37.89
N THR A 16 -15.34 -8.07 -37.84
CA THR A 16 -14.63 -8.33 -36.57
C THR A 16 -14.15 -7.07 -35.86
N SER A 17 -14.21 -5.89 -36.47
CA SER A 17 -13.79 -4.61 -35.87
C SER A 17 -14.89 -3.89 -35.06
N TYR A 18 -16.10 -4.46 -34.94
CA TYR A 18 -17.22 -3.87 -34.18
C TYR A 18 -17.45 -4.49 -32.80
N VAL A 19 -16.44 -5.10 -32.17
CA VAL A 19 -16.50 -5.49 -30.75
C VAL A 19 -15.91 -4.34 -29.90
N ALA A 20 -16.53 -3.17 -29.97
CA ALA A 20 -16.24 -2.06 -29.08
C ALA A 20 -17.31 -2.00 -27.97
N ALA A 21 -16.91 -2.47 -26.79
CA ALA A 21 -17.37 -2.09 -25.45
C ALA A 21 -18.89 -2.06 -25.14
N GLN A 22 -19.28 -2.89 -24.17
CA GLN A 22 -20.57 -2.85 -23.47
C GLN A 22 -20.74 -1.59 -22.57
N ALA A 23 -20.54 -0.38 -23.10
CA ALA A 23 -20.77 0.85 -22.35
C ALA A 23 -22.22 1.33 -22.53
N ASN A 24 -22.86 1.75 -21.43
CA ASN A 24 -24.15 2.45 -21.40
C ASN A 24 -25.40 1.69 -21.92
N LEU A 25 -25.32 0.36 -22.11
CA LEU A 25 -26.40 -0.49 -22.64
C LEU A 25 -27.69 -0.49 -21.80
N LEU A 26 -27.58 -0.29 -20.48
CA LEU A 26 -28.72 -0.34 -19.56
C LEU A 26 -29.45 1.00 -19.43
N ASN A 27 -28.78 2.10 -19.78
CA ASN A 27 -29.26 3.47 -19.49
C ASN A 27 -29.45 4.32 -20.77
N SER A 28 -29.03 3.85 -21.94
CA SER A 28 -29.20 4.56 -23.22
C SER A 28 -30.66 4.61 -23.66
N LYS A 29 -31.15 5.79 -24.06
CA LYS A 29 -32.48 5.95 -24.70
C LYS A 29 -32.40 5.94 -26.22
N LYS A 30 -31.20 6.16 -26.79
CA LYS A 30 -30.95 6.11 -28.24
C LYS A 30 -29.80 5.17 -28.57
N VAL A 31 -29.84 4.57 -29.76
CA VAL A 31 -28.80 3.65 -30.25
C VAL A 31 -27.43 4.33 -30.37
N GLU A 32 -27.43 5.64 -30.67
CA GLU A 32 -26.21 6.47 -30.77
C GLU A 32 -25.51 6.69 -29.42
N GLU A 33 -26.20 6.48 -28.29
CA GLU A 33 -25.67 6.62 -26.94
C GLU A 33 -25.01 5.32 -26.43
N ILE A 34 -25.17 4.21 -27.18
CA ILE A 34 -24.57 2.91 -26.87
C ILE A 34 -23.09 2.96 -27.27
N GLY A 35 -22.21 2.62 -26.33
CA GLY A 35 -20.76 2.72 -26.51
C GLY A 35 -20.12 4.00 -25.96
N PHE A 36 -20.91 5.04 -25.66
CA PHE A 36 -20.44 6.27 -25.00
C PHE A 36 -20.93 6.31 -23.55
N LYS A 37 -20.05 6.69 -22.60
CA LYS A 37 -20.44 6.85 -21.19
C LYS A 37 -21.35 8.07 -21.05
N SER A 38 -22.50 7.91 -20.40
CA SER A 38 -23.37 9.06 -20.08
C SER A 38 -22.70 10.00 -19.06
N GLU A 39 -23.09 11.27 -19.03
CA GLU A 39 -22.56 12.24 -18.04
C GLU A 39 -22.81 11.77 -16.60
N ALA A 40 -23.97 11.18 -16.33
CA ALA A 40 -24.28 10.60 -15.03
C ALA A 40 -23.38 9.41 -14.68
N GLN A 41 -22.99 8.61 -15.69
CA GLN A 41 -22.05 7.51 -15.49
C GLN A 41 -20.62 8.02 -15.28
N ILE A 42 -20.19 9.06 -16.00
CA ILE A 42 -18.89 9.72 -15.78
C ILE A 42 -18.83 10.34 -14.39
N ALA A 43 -19.91 11.03 -13.95
CA ALA A 43 -20.00 11.60 -12.62
C ALA A 43 -20.05 10.54 -11.51
N SER A 44 -20.71 9.39 -11.75
CA SER A 44 -20.68 8.25 -10.84
C SER A 44 -19.32 7.54 -10.81
N GLU A 45 -18.50 7.71 -11.84
CA GLU A 45 -17.14 7.16 -11.97
C GLU A 45 -16.05 8.16 -11.52
N ASP A 46 -16.39 9.35 -10.97
CA ASP A 46 -15.41 10.25 -10.31
C ASP A 46 -14.92 9.59 -9.00
N ASP A 47 -14.08 8.59 -9.19
CA ASP A 47 -13.56 7.65 -8.19
C ASP A 47 -12.31 8.28 -7.54
N LYS A 48 -12.54 9.22 -6.61
CA LYS A 48 -11.49 9.85 -5.79
C LYS A 48 -11.45 9.25 -4.37
N PRO A 49 -10.27 9.30 -3.70
CA PRO A 49 -10.19 8.95 -2.29
C PRO A 49 -11.15 9.80 -1.46
N LEU A 50 -11.79 9.20 -0.45
CA LEU A 50 -12.66 9.96 0.45
C LEU A 50 -11.84 11.02 1.19
N PRO A 51 -12.17 12.32 1.08
CA PRO A 51 -11.41 13.35 1.75
C PRO A 51 -11.52 13.18 3.26
N TYR A 52 -10.43 13.46 3.97
CA TYR A 52 -10.49 13.48 5.43
C TYR A 52 -11.27 14.70 5.91
N GLY A 53 -12.04 14.50 6.98
CA GLY A 53 -12.63 15.61 7.70
C GLY A 53 -11.54 16.49 8.32
N TYR A 54 -11.75 17.80 8.27
CA TYR A 54 -10.93 18.74 9.01
C TYR A 54 -11.14 18.55 10.51
N ILE A 55 -10.04 18.44 11.25
CA ILE A 55 -10.02 18.31 12.70
C ILE A 55 -9.08 19.38 13.22
N SER A 56 -9.59 20.23 14.10
CA SER A 56 -8.77 21.23 14.77
C SER A 56 -8.03 20.58 15.93
N ASP A 57 -6.82 21.04 16.23
CA ASP A 57 -6.04 20.59 17.39
C ASP A 57 -6.81 20.73 18.71
N ARG A 58 -7.73 21.70 18.79
CA ARG A 58 -8.61 21.93 19.95
C ARG A 58 -9.66 20.84 20.15
N ASP A 59 -9.99 20.11 19.10
CA ASP A 59 -10.96 19.01 19.12
C ASP A 59 -10.29 17.66 19.42
N VAL A 60 -8.96 17.62 19.52
CA VAL A 60 -8.20 16.44 19.91
C VAL A 60 -7.98 16.45 21.42
N LEU A 61 -8.67 15.58 22.16
CA LEU A 61 -8.54 15.49 23.62
C LEU A 61 -7.30 14.72 24.07
N TRP A 62 -6.93 13.72 23.28
CA TRP A 62 -5.79 12.86 23.52
C TRP A 62 -5.32 12.32 22.18
N SER A 63 -4.01 12.16 22.04
CA SER A 63 -3.42 11.48 20.90
C SER A 63 -2.19 10.68 21.30
N LYS A 64 -1.85 9.70 20.47
CA LYS A 64 -0.62 8.91 20.58
C LYS A 64 -0.17 8.42 19.21
N VAL A 65 1.08 8.71 18.85
CA VAL A 65 1.69 8.14 17.64
C VAL A 65 2.23 6.75 17.94
N VAL A 66 1.98 5.82 17.02
CA VAL A 66 2.45 4.42 17.09
C VAL A 66 3.07 4.01 15.77
N TRP A 67 4.05 3.10 15.88
CA TRP A 67 4.67 2.41 14.78
C TRP A 67 4.28 0.94 14.85
N GLU A 68 3.72 0.44 13.77
CA GLU A 68 3.14 -0.89 13.71
C GLU A 68 3.74 -1.67 12.55
N TYR A 69 4.16 -2.90 12.82
CA TYR A 69 4.64 -3.82 11.80
C TYR A 69 3.51 -4.71 11.31
N VAL A 70 3.28 -4.71 9.99
CA VAL A 70 2.35 -5.59 9.29
C VAL A 70 3.13 -6.74 8.68
N ASP A 71 2.97 -7.92 9.26
CA ASP A 71 3.59 -9.15 8.78
C ASP A 71 2.76 -9.75 7.63
N ILE A 72 3.34 -9.86 6.43
CA ILE A 72 2.63 -10.43 5.27
C ILE A 72 2.41 -11.94 5.37
N ASN A 73 3.11 -12.65 6.25
CA ASN A 73 2.91 -14.09 6.43
C ASN A 73 1.54 -14.40 7.03
N GLN A 74 0.90 -13.38 7.62
CA GLN A 74 -0.45 -13.49 8.15
C GLN A 74 -1.48 -13.44 7.02
N LYS A 75 -2.41 -14.41 7.03
CA LYS A 75 -3.43 -14.58 5.97
C LYS A 75 -4.25 -13.31 5.70
N ILE A 76 -4.54 -12.52 6.73
CA ILE A 76 -5.29 -11.26 6.61
C ILE A 76 -4.53 -10.18 5.84
N ASN A 77 -3.19 -10.23 5.83
CA ASN A 77 -2.31 -9.24 5.21
C ASN A 77 -1.87 -9.62 3.79
N LEU A 78 -2.16 -10.84 3.33
CA LEU A 78 -1.87 -11.30 1.96
C LEU A 78 -2.39 -10.38 0.84
N PRO A 79 -3.52 -9.63 0.99
CA PRO A 79 -3.96 -8.70 -0.03
C PRO A 79 -2.95 -7.57 -0.34
N TYR A 80 -2.04 -7.25 0.59
CA TYR A 80 -0.98 -6.25 0.38
C TYR A 80 0.24 -6.80 -0.37
N TYR A 81 0.44 -8.12 -0.29
CA TYR A 81 1.57 -8.81 -0.91
C TYR A 81 1.29 -9.24 -2.36
N TYR A 82 0.10 -9.77 -2.62
CA TYR A 82 -0.24 -10.30 -3.94
C TYR A 82 -0.79 -9.22 -4.90
N PRO A 83 -0.59 -9.36 -6.22
CA PRO A 83 0.14 -10.45 -6.89
C PRO A 83 1.66 -10.22 -6.90
N VAL A 84 2.41 -11.29 -6.67
CA VAL A 84 3.89 -11.30 -6.79
C VAL A 84 4.33 -11.28 -8.25
N ASP A 85 3.56 -11.92 -9.13
CA ASP A 85 3.80 -11.97 -10.56
C ASP A 85 2.80 -11.04 -11.28
N THR A 86 3.36 -10.08 -12.02
CA THR A 86 2.58 -9.07 -12.74
C THR A 86 2.20 -9.48 -14.14
N THR A 87 2.74 -10.59 -14.68
CA THR A 87 2.51 -11.04 -16.05
C THR A 87 1.06 -11.51 -16.28
N ASN A 88 0.52 -12.25 -15.31
CA ASN A 88 -0.82 -12.83 -15.36
C ASN A 88 -1.90 -11.94 -14.71
N ALA A 89 -1.50 -10.83 -14.09
CA ALA A 89 -2.41 -9.93 -13.40
C ALA A 89 -2.84 -8.76 -14.32
N GLY A 90 -4.14 -8.47 -14.36
CA GLY A 90 -4.67 -7.29 -15.06
C GLY A 90 -3.96 -6.00 -14.65
N LEU A 91 -3.88 -5.02 -15.56
CA LEU A 91 -3.07 -3.80 -15.43
C LEU A 91 -3.27 -3.03 -14.11
N THR A 92 -4.49 -3.08 -13.56
CA THR A 92 -4.89 -2.37 -12.34
C THR A 92 -4.58 -3.12 -11.04
N ARG A 93 -4.25 -4.41 -11.13
CA ARG A 93 -3.96 -5.28 -9.99
C ARG A 93 -2.45 -5.45 -9.86
N ARG A 94 -1.87 -4.81 -8.84
CA ARG A 94 -0.45 -4.84 -8.50
C ARG A 94 -0.28 -4.98 -6.99
N SER A 95 0.88 -5.47 -6.55
CA SER A 95 1.22 -5.54 -5.12
C SER A 95 1.28 -4.11 -4.56
N LEU A 96 1.15 -3.96 -3.23
CA LEU A 96 1.26 -2.63 -2.62
C LEU A 96 2.64 -2.00 -2.90
N PHE A 97 3.70 -2.80 -2.87
CA PHE A 97 5.06 -2.34 -3.18
C PHE A 97 5.20 -1.82 -4.62
N ASP A 98 4.75 -2.59 -5.62
CA ASP A 98 4.80 -2.17 -7.02
C ASP A 98 3.93 -0.94 -7.30
N SER A 99 2.76 -0.85 -6.66
CA SER A 99 1.91 0.34 -6.71
C SER A 99 2.62 1.59 -6.18
N LEU A 100 3.33 1.49 -5.07
CA LEU A 100 4.10 2.61 -4.50
C LEU A 100 5.25 3.00 -5.44
N LEU A 101 6.05 2.04 -5.89
CA LEU A 101 7.17 2.32 -6.80
C LEU A 101 6.73 2.95 -8.10
N LYS A 102 5.60 2.52 -8.67
CA LYS A 102 5.02 3.14 -9.87
C LYS A 102 4.53 4.55 -9.60
N GLY A 103 3.86 4.77 -8.48
CA GLY A 103 3.45 6.12 -8.06
C GLY A 103 4.63 7.08 -7.97
N ILE A 104 5.71 6.64 -7.35
CA ILE A 104 6.95 7.41 -7.19
C ILE A 104 7.63 7.62 -8.56
N SER A 105 7.75 6.58 -9.37
CA SER A 105 8.41 6.64 -10.69
C SER A 105 7.66 7.57 -11.65
N ASN A 106 6.34 7.59 -11.57
CA ASN A 106 5.49 8.46 -12.39
C ASN A 106 5.41 9.90 -11.86
N GLY A 107 5.99 10.19 -10.68
CA GLY A 107 5.89 11.47 -10.00
C GLY A 107 4.50 11.78 -9.43
N GLU A 108 3.63 10.77 -9.29
CA GLU A 108 2.35 10.92 -8.58
C GLU A 108 2.56 11.01 -7.07
N ILE A 109 3.58 10.31 -6.55
CA ILE A 109 4.00 10.35 -5.15
C ILE A 109 5.30 11.14 -5.08
N THR A 110 5.26 12.27 -4.39
CA THR A 110 6.38 13.20 -4.26
C THR A 110 6.96 13.23 -2.86
N GLU A 111 6.17 12.85 -1.84
CA GLU A 111 6.55 12.90 -0.44
C GLU A 111 7.09 11.55 0.06
N VAL A 112 8.37 11.30 -0.25
CA VAL A 112 9.12 10.10 0.16
C VAL A 112 10.34 10.46 0.99
N TYR A 113 10.61 9.71 2.05
CA TYR A 113 11.61 10.01 3.07
C TYR A 113 12.45 8.78 3.43
N SER A 114 13.64 9.00 3.99
CA SER A 114 14.53 7.91 4.43
C SER A 114 14.14 7.37 5.80
N ASP A 115 13.50 8.19 6.63
CA ASP A 115 13.16 7.85 8.00
C ASP A 115 11.68 8.09 8.33
N SER A 116 11.24 7.46 9.42
CA SER A 116 9.86 7.58 9.88
C SER A 116 9.51 8.97 10.43
N TYR A 117 10.50 9.83 10.67
CA TYR A 117 10.32 11.19 11.21
C TYR A 117 10.20 12.25 10.11
N PHE A 118 10.34 11.87 8.85
CA PHE A 118 10.25 12.76 7.69
C PHE A 118 11.34 13.84 7.69
N THR A 119 12.55 13.49 8.12
CA THR A 119 13.66 14.46 8.23
C THR A 119 14.34 14.70 6.89
N THR A 120 14.57 13.63 6.13
CA THR A 120 15.33 13.68 4.87
C THR A 120 14.47 13.15 3.75
N LYS A 121 14.20 14.01 2.77
CA LYS A 121 13.45 13.67 1.57
C LYS A 121 14.34 12.91 0.59
N VAL A 122 13.82 11.82 0.04
CA VAL A 122 14.56 10.87 -0.80
C VAL A 122 14.11 11.02 -2.25
N GLY A 123 15.07 11.10 -3.16
CA GLY A 123 14.83 11.15 -4.60
C GLY A 123 14.78 9.77 -5.24
N MET A 124 14.31 9.70 -6.49
CA MET A 124 14.20 8.44 -7.23
C MET A 124 15.53 7.67 -7.35
N GLU A 125 16.66 8.38 -7.52
CA GLU A 125 17.97 7.74 -7.63
C GLU A 125 18.42 7.07 -6.32
N GLU A 126 18.06 7.63 -5.18
CA GLU A 126 18.36 7.05 -3.87
C GLU A 126 17.43 5.87 -3.56
N ILE A 127 16.17 5.92 -3.98
CA ILE A 127 15.26 4.76 -3.91
C ILE A 127 15.78 3.62 -4.77
N LYS A 128 16.31 3.91 -5.97
CA LYS A 128 16.91 2.90 -6.83
C LYS A 128 18.11 2.25 -6.16
N SER A 129 18.99 3.00 -5.50
CA SER A 129 20.15 2.40 -4.81
C SER A 129 19.78 1.54 -3.60
N MET A 130 18.61 1.79 -2.99
CA MET A 130 18.06 0.95 -1.92
C MET A 130 17.45 -0.36 -2.43
N ILE A 131 17.00 -0.39 -3.70
CA ILE A 131 16.25 -1.51 -4.29
C ILE A 131 17.11 -2.31 -5.28
N PHE A 132 18.18 -1.73 -5.79
CA PHE A 132 18.99 -2.29 -6.85
C PHE A 132 20.49 -2.11 -6.58
N ASN A 133 21.25 -3.18 -6.73
CA ASN A 133 22.70 -3.19 -6.63
C ASN A 133 23.27 -4.17 -7.66
N GLU A 134 24.39 -3.83 -8.30
CA GLU A 134 25.14 -4.75 -9.16
C GLU A 134 26.51 -5.00 -8.52
N ARG A 135 26.87 -6.28 -8.36
CA ARG A 135 28.15 -6.69 -7.77
C ARG A 135 28.88 -7.67 -8.68
N ASP A 136 30.20 -7.55 -8.72
CA ASP A 136 31.09 -8.53 -9.37
C ASP A 136 31.08 -9.85 -8.59
N ASP A 137 30.81 -10.95 -9.29
CA ASP A 137 30.81 -12.33 -8.76
C ASP A 137 32.21 -12.88 -8.47
N GLY A 138 33.26 -12.09 -8.74
CA GLY A 138 34.66 -12.48 -8.59
C GLY A 138 35.21 -13.28 -9.78
N TYR A 139 34.35 -13.58 -10.76
CA TYR A 139 34.69 -14.19 -12.05
C TYR A 139 34.58 -13.18 -13.20
N GLY A 140 34.31 -11.90 -12.89
CA GLY A 140 34.21 -10.82 -13.86
C GLY A 140 32.81 -10.65 -14.44
N ASN A 141 31.79 -11.31 -13.89
CA ASN A 141 30.39 -11.06 -14.24
C ASN A 141 29.74 -10.15 -13.19
N MET A 142 28.89 -9.23 -13.64
CA MET A 142 28.08 -8.41 -12.74
C MET A 142 26.75 -9.10 -12.49
N ASP A 143 26.53 -9.50 -11.25
CA ASP A 143 25.26 -10.06 -10.77
C ASP A 143 24.32 -8.93 -10.32
N PRO A 144 23.12 -8.80 -10.92
CA PRO A 144 22.13 -7.83 -10.49
C PRO A 144 21.33 -8.35 -9.28
N TYR A 145 21.36 -7.61 -8.19
CA TYR A 145 20.54 -7.82 -7.00
C TYR A 145 19.43 -6.77 -6.98
N SER A 146 18.18 -7.21 -7.06
CA SER A 146 17.01 -6.32 -7.04
C SER A 146 15.97 -6.80 -6.03
N VAL A 147 15.43 -5.90 -5.22
CA VAL A 147 14.26 -6.19 -4.38
C VAL A 147 13.00 -6.21 -5.25
N GLN A 148 12.39 -7.39 -5.38
CA GLN A 148 11.12 -7.55 -6.05
C GLN A 148 9.96 -7.51 -5.05
N SER A 149 8.73 -7.45 -5.57
CA SER A 149 7.53 -7.55 -4.72
C SER A 149 7.48 -8.85 -3.91
N ALA A 150 8.12 -9.91 -4.40
CA ALA A 150 8.20 -11.20 -3.72
C ALA A 150 9.17 -11.20 -2.52
N ASP A 151 10.14 -10.29 -2.49
CA ASP A 151 11.15 -10.22 -1.43
C ASP A 151 10.72 -9.33 -0.25
N ILE A 152 9.64 -8.57 -0.43
CA ILE A 152 9.04 -7.79 0.66
C ILE A 152 8.53 -8.76 1.72
N LYS A 153 8.84 -8.47 2.98
CA LYS A 153 8.47 -9.27 4.16
C LYS A 153 7.37 -8.64 5.01
N GLY A 154 7.14 -7.34 4.85
CA GLY A 154 6.25 -6.60 5.71
C GLY A 154 6.12 -5.15 5.33
N TYR A 155 5.28 -4.45 6.06
CA TYR A 155 5.16 -3.01 5.99
C TYR A 155 5.25 -2.44 7.40
N MET A 156 6.13 -1.45 7.58
CA MET A 156 6.10 -0.61 8.77
C MET A 156 5.09 0.51 8.54
N LEU A 157 4.20 0.73 9.49
CA LEU A 157 3.21 1.78 9.46
C LEU A 157 3.50 2.77 10.57
N LYS A 158 3.33 4.06 10.28
CA LYS A 158 3.28 5.12 11.28
C LYS A 158 1.89 5.72 11.26
N GLY A 159 1.25 5.78 12.41
CA GLY A 159 -0.06 6.42 12.52
C GLY A 159 -0.31 7.00 13.89
N ILE A 160 -1.38 7.78 13.95
CA ILE A 160 -1.80 8.48 15.15
C ILE A 160 -3.19 8.00 15.56
N TRP A 161 -3.28 7.55 16.80
CA TRP A 161 -4.55 7.39 17.50
C TRP A 161 -4.90 8.71 18.13
N TYR A 162 -6.14 9.17 17.98
CA TYR A 162 -6.60 10.40 18.61
C TYR A 162 -8.08 10.31 18.95
N PHE A 163 -8.46 10.93 20.07
CA PHE A 163 -9.84 11.00 20.50
C PHE A 163 -10.48 12.29 19.97
N ASP A 164 -11.45 12.15 19.08
CA ASP A 164 -12.17 13.27 18.47
C ASP A 164 -13.31 13.71 19.40
N LYS A 165 -13.18 14.90 19.99
CA LYS A 165 -14.20 15.48 20.89
C LYS A 165 -15.57 15.61 20.22
N ARG A 166 -15.62 15.90 18.92
CA ARG A 166 -16.88 16.16 18.21
C ARG A 166 -17.64 14.87 17.95
N GLY A 167 -16.92 13.80 17.62
CA GLY A 167 -17.48 12.48 17.40
C GLY A 167 -17.62 11.63 18.67
N GLY A 168 -16.89 11.98 19.74
CA GLY A 168 -16.78 11.16 20.95
C GLY A 168 -16.09 9.82 20.72
N GLU A 169 -15.41 9.63 19.58
CA GLU A 169 -14.89 8.33 19.17
C GLU A 169 -13.37 8.36 19.04
N LEU A 170 -12.74 7.23 19.36
CA LEU A 170 -11.32 7.04 19.13
C LEU A 170 -11.07 6.73 17.65
N LYS A 171 -10.30 7.58 16.97
CA LYS A 171 -9.97 7.44 15.55
C LYS A 171 -8.50 7.11 15.35
N TYR A 172 -8.23 6.38 14.28
CA TYR A 172 -6.88 6.20 13.75
C TYR A 172 -6.71 7.01 12.47
N ARG A 173 -5.54 7.62 12.30
CA ARG A 173 -5.13 8.25 11.05
C ARG A 173 -3.74 7.74 10.68
N MET A 174 -3.64 7.14 9.50
CA MET A 174 -2.37 6.72 8.93
C MET A 174 -1.57 7.95 8.47
N LEU A 175 -0.30 8.02 8.87
CA LEU A 175 0.60 9.11 8.52
C LEU A 175 1.58 8.68 7.43
N ALA A 176 2.14 7.48 7.54
CA ALA A 176 3.04 6.94 6.54
C ALA A 176 3.12 5.41 6.59
N LEU A 177 3.67 4.85 5.52
CA LEU A 177 4.05 3.45 5.45
C LEU A 177 5.42 3.29 4.79
N ALA A 178 6.14 2.24 5.18
CA ALA A 178 7.40 1.85 4.59
C ALA A 178 7.39 0.36 4.23
N PRO A 179 7.68 0.00 2.96
CA PRO A 179 7.95 -1.38 2.60
C PRO A 179 9.19 -1.90 3.34
N MET A 180 9.13 -3.13 3.84
CA MET A 180 10.25 -3.79 4.48
C MET A 180 10.76 -4.95 3.65
N GLY A 181 12.03 -4.92 3.29
CA GLY A 181 12.68 -5.91 2.42
C GLY A 181 14.13 -6.19 2.84
N PRO A 182 14.80 -7.13 2.16
CA PRO A 182 16.22 -7.35 2.37
C PRO A 182 17.04 -6.16 1.88
N ASP A 183 18.23 -5.97 2.45
CA ASP A 183 19.18 -4.97 1.96
C ASP A 183 19.96 -5.53 0.77
N VAL A 184 19.86 -4.88 -0.38
CA VAL A 184 20.60 -5.24 -1.61
C VAL A 184 22.12 -5.16 -1.45
N GLN A 185 22.61 -4.36 -0.49
CA GLN A 185 24.05 -4.23 -0.23
C GLN A 185 24.61 -5.44 0.52
N VAL A 186 23.78 -6.15 1.28
CA VAL A 186 24.19 -7.32 2.07
C VAL A 186 23.76 -8.63 1.40
N LEU A 187 22.78 -8.56 0.50
CA LEU A 187 22.31 -9.70 -0.26
C LEU A 187 23.47 -10.35 -1.05
N GLY A 188 23.56 -11.68 -0.95
CA GLY A 188 24.58 -12.47 -1.66
C GLY A 188 26.02 -12.34 -1.14
N VAL A 189 26.26 -11.62 -0.03
CA VAL A 189 27.61 -11.56 0.58
C VAL A 189 27.89 -12.87 1.33
N GLU A 190 28.98 -13.56 0.97
CA GLU A 190 29.44 -14.74 1.72
C GLU A 190 29.78 -14.38 3.17
N GLY A 191 29.18 -15.09 4.13
CA GLY A 191 29.44 -14.91 5.56
C GLY A 191 28.45 -14.02 6.31
N ILE A 192 27.48 -13.39 5.62
CA ILE A 192 26.39 -12.64 6.26
C ILE A 192 25.05 -13.31 5.93
N ASP A 193 24.45 -13.99 6.90
CA ASP A 193 23.11 -14.55 6.76
C ASP A 193 22.05 -13.51 7.14
N ASP A 194 21.79 -12.59 6.22
CA ASP A 194 20.80 -11.52 6.40
C ASP A 194 19.48 -11.79 5.66
N LYS A 195 19.31 -13.03 5.16
CA LYS A 195 18.15 -13.41 4.35
C LYS A 195 16.84 -13.30 5.10
N ASP A 196 16.86 -13.36 6.43
CA ASP A 196 15.67 -13.29 7.29
C ASP A 196 15.44 -11.91 7.92
N THR A 197 16.41 -11.00 7.90
CA THR A 197 16.24 -9.63 8.37
C THR A 197 15.49 -8.77 7.35
N ALA A 198 14.66 -7.85 7.83
CA ALA A 198 13.92 -6.90 7.02
C ALA A 198 14.29 -5.48 7.45
N TYR A 199 14.66 -4.64 6.49
CA TYR A 199 14.98 -3.23 6.70
C TYR A 199 13.89 -2.36 6.11
N GLU A 200 13.68 -1.20 6.71
CA GLU A 200 12.82 -0.15 6.16
C GLU A 200 13.49 0.42 4.91
N LEU A 201 12.87 0.27 3.74
CA LEU A 201 13.46 0.76 2.49
C LEU A 201 13.30 2.28 2.40
N PHE A 202 12.07 2.76 2.31
CA PHE A 202 11.74 4.17 2.26
C PHE A 202 10.35 4.41 2.86
N TRP A 203 10.15 5.60 3.43
CA TRP A 203 8.91 6.03 4.05
C TRP A 203 8.09 6.89 3.11
N VAL A 204 6.85 6.47 2.83
CA VAL A 204 5.92 7.21 1.98
C VAL A 204 4.91 7.94 2.85
N PHE A 205 4.78 9.25 2.66
CA PHE A 205 3.75 10.03 3.34
C PHE A 205 2.36 9.65 2.80
N PHE A 206 1.55 9.05 3.67
CA PHE A 206 0.29 8.42 3.27
C PHE A 206 -0.69 9.39 2.61
N PRO A 207 -0.91 10.63 3.12
CA PRO A 207 -1.81 11.59 2.48
C PRO A 207 -1.48 11.93 1.02
N ASP A 208 -0.19 11.96 0.64
CA ASP A 208 0.26 12.21 -0.73
C ASP A 208 0.00 10.98 -1.63
N ALA A 209 0.22 9.77 -1.09
CA ALA A 209 0.03 8.53 -1.84
C ALA A 209 -1.44 8.10 -2.05
N ARG A 210 -2.41 8.79 -1.43
CA ARG A 210 -3.82 8.34 -1.42
C ARG A 210 -4.41 8.18 -2.81
N GLU A 211 -4.13 9.11 -3.72
CA GLU A 211 -4.67 9.06 -5.09
C GLU A 211 -4.15 7.83 -5.85
N THR A 212 -2.85 7.57 -5.81
CA THR A 212 -2.22 6.39 -6.42
C THR A 212 -2.73 5.09 -5.79
N LEU A 213 -2.85 5.05 -4.46
CA LEU A 213 -3.35 3.90 -3.72
C LEU A 213 -4.85 3.66 -3.93
N HIS A 214 -5.62 4.70 -4.26
CA HIS A 214 -7.04 4.59 -4.58
C HIS A 214 -7.27 4.02 -5.99
N LYS A 215 -6.45 4.43 -6.96
CA LYS A 215 -6.43 3.87 -8.32
C LYS A 215 -6.00 2.41 -8.34
N SER A 216 -5.08 2.03 -7.45
CA SER A 216 -4.57 0.66 -7.33
C SER A 216 -5.60 -0.25 -6.65
N LYS A 217 -6.04 -1.30 -7.37
CA LYS A 217 -7.14 -2.16 -6.93
C LYS A 217 -6.65 -3.53 -6.45
N VAL A 218 -7.26 -4.00 -5.37
CA VAL A 218 -6.98 -5.25 -4.68
C VAL A 218 -8.05 -6.29 -4.99
N PHE A 219 -7.61 -7.54 -5.10
CA PHE A 219 -8.53 -8.65 -5.32
C PHE A 219 -9.44 -8.85 -4.10
N ASN A 220 -10.75 -8.80 -4.35
CA ASN A 220 -11.76 -9.09 -3.34
C ASN A 220 -12.25 -10.54 -3.54
N PRO A 221 -11.96 -11.47 -2.61
CA PRO A 221 -12.35 -12.87 -2.75
C PRO A 221 -13.86 -13.09 -2.65
N VAL A 222 -14.60 -12.18 -2.00
CA VAL A 222 -16.05 -12.29 -1.81
C VAL A 222 -16.82 -11.76 -3.02
N ASN A 223 -16.29 -10.71 -3.67
CA ASN A 223 -16.93 -10.09 -4.84
C ASN A 223 -15.87 -9.55 -5.82
N SER A 224 -15.54 -10.35 -6.82
CA SER A 224 -14.56 -9.97 -7.86
C SER A 224 -15.02 -8.80 -8.74
N SER A 225 -16.33 -8.57 -8.86
CA SER A 225 -16.89 -7.46 -9.64
C SER A 225 -16.74 -6.11 -8.94
N LYS A 226 -16.47 -6.09 -7.64
CA LYS A 226 -16.21 -4.88 -6.85
C LYS A 226 -14.87 -4.99 -6.12
N PRO A 227 -13.75 -4.73 -6.82
CA PRO A 227 -12.45 -4.71 -6.17
C PRO A 227 -12.36 -3.53 -5.20
N LEU A 228 -11.59 -3.71 -4.13
CA LEU A 228 -11.34 -2.67 -3.13
C LEU A 228 -10.05 -1.92 -3.50
N SER A 229 -9.92 -0.64 -3.13
CA SER A 229 -8.66 0.09 -3.29
C SER A 229 -7.75 -0.08 -2.08
N TYR A 230 -6.44 0.11 -2.26
CA TYR A 230 -5.51 0.09 -1.12
C TYR A 230 -5.80 1.22 -0.13
N ASP A 231 -6.16 2.42 -0.60
CA ASP A 231 -6.57 3.53 0.27
C ASP A 231 -7.73 3.12 1.20
N ASN A 232 -8.77 2.48 0.65
CA ASN A 232 -9.90 2.00 1.45
C ASN A 232 -9.50 0.91 2.46
N LEU A 233 -8.64 -0.04 2.08
CA LEU A 233 -8.20 -1.10 2.99
C LEU A 233 -7.34 -0.57 4.14
N LEU A 234 -6.41 0.35 3.85
CA LEU A 234 -5.51 0.92 4.83
C LEU A 234 -6.24 1.86 5.79
N ASN A 235 -7.14 2.71 5.27
CA ASN A 235 -7.98 3.58 6.11
C ASN A 235 -8.97 2.81 6.97
N ALA A 236 -9.55 1.74 6.44
CA ALA A 236 -10.41 0.84 7.21
C ALA A 236 -9.63 -0.09 8.16
N ARG A 237 -8.30 0.03 8.23
CA ARG A 237 -7.39 -0.84 9.00
C ARG A 237 -7.68 -2.33 8.80
N ARG A 238 -7.91 -2.76 7.57
CA ARG A 238 -8.17 -4.17 7.22
C ARG A 238 -6.87 -4.97 7.11
N PHE A 239 -6.08 -4.92 8.17
CA PHE A 239 -4.81 -5.62 8.35
C PHE A 239 -4.64 -5.99 9.82
N ASN A 240 -3.77 -6.96 10.09
CA ASN A 240 -3.28 -7.21 11.44
C ASN A 240 -1.85 -6.70 11.56
N SER A 241 -1.56 -6.07 12.70
CA SER A 241 -0.29 -5.42 12.96
C SER A 241 0.14 -5.61 14.42
N THR A 242 1.44 -5.57 14.64
CA THR A 242 2.06 -5.59 15.97
C THR A 242 2.72 -4.25 16.21
N ILE A 243 2.42 -3.59 17.33
CA ILE A 243 3.07 -2.33 17.70
C ILE A 243 4.53 -2.63 18.03
N ILE A 244 5.47 -1.95 17.37
CA ILE A 244 6.91 -2.12 17.61
C ILE A 244 7.47 -0.96 18.45
N LYS A 245 6.84 0.21 18.33
CA LYS A 245 7.28 1.45 18.96
C LYS A 245 6.09 2.36 19.17
N GLU A 246 6.16 3.12 20.25
CA GLU A 246 5.16 4.13 20.59
C GLU A 246 5.87 5.44 20.91
N GLU A 247 5.14 6.54 20.70
CA GLU A 247 5.59 7.85 21.12
C GLU A 247 5.69 7.90 22.64
N ASN A 248 6.88 8.27 23.12
CA ASN A 248 7.15 8.35 24.55
C ASN A 248 8.25 9.37 24.90
N ILE A 249 8.28 9.75 26.17
CA ILE A 249 9.24 10.72 26.73
C ILE A 249 10.69 10.21 26.61
N TYR A 250 10.90 8.92 26.40
CA TYR A 250 12.22 8.30 26.30
C TYR A 250 12.81 8.33 24.89
N GLY A 251 12.26 9.16 23.98
CA GLY A 251 12.72 9.26 22.60
C GLY A 251 12.22 8.13 21.72
N ASP A 252 10.97 7.71 21.93
CA ASP A 252 10.26 6.68 21.18
C ASP A 252 11.07 5.38 21.02
N ARG A 253 11.55 4.83 22.13
CA ARG A 253 12.35 3.59 22.14
C ARG A 253 11.54 2.42 21.58
N ASN A 254 12.19 1.57 20.77
CA ASN A 254 11.53 0.34 20.31
C ASN A 254 11.33 -0.61 21.49
N ILE A 255 10.27 -1.40 21.43
CA ILE A 255 9.95 -2.42 22.46
C ILE A 255 11.13 -3.37 22.69
N LYS A 256 11.80 -3.78 21.60
CA LYS A 256 12.97 -4.66 21.66
C LYS A 256 14.14 -4.08 22.47
N ASP A 257 14.25 -2.76 22.60
CA ASP A 257 15.40 -2.09 23.22
C ASP A 257 15.30 -2.07 24.76
N TYR A 258 14.10 -2.22 25.32
CA TYR A 258 13.87 -2.24 26.77
C TYR A 258 13.27 -3.55 27.28
N VAL A 259 12.53 -4.29 26.45
CA VAL A 259 12.08 -5.66 26.76
C VAL A 259 13.12 -6.66 26.25
N ARG A 260 14.07 -7.00 27.11
CA ARG A 260 15.15 -7.95 26.79
C ARG A 260 14.64 -9.40 26.81
N GLY A 261 15.13 -10.23 25.88
CA GLY A 261 15.21 -11.68 26.05
C GLY A 261 14.28 -12.55 25.19
N ASN A 262 13.00 -12.19 24.97
CA ASN A 262 12.06 -13.09 24.27
C ASN A 262 11.06 -12.31 23.40
N SER A 263 10.84 -12.78 22.17
CA SER A 263 9.82 -12.27 21.25
C SER A 263 8.41 -12.33 21.84
N LEU A 264 8.12 -13.32 22.70
CA LEU A 264 6.85 -13.39 23.43
C LEU A 264 6.64 -12.19 24.36
N PHE A 265 7.66 -11.78 25.11
CA PHE A 265 7.53 -10.63 26.00
C PHE A 265 7.38 -9.32 25.22
N GLN A 266 8.03 -9.21 24.07
CA GLN A 266 7.85 -8.06 23.18
C GLN A 266 6.42 -8.02 22.62
N LEU A 267 5.84 -9.16 22.27
CA LEU A 267 4.45 -9.24 21.82
C LEU A 267 3.46 -8.90 22.95
N LEU A 268 3.68 -9.41 24.16
CA LEU A 268 2.86 -9.06 25.31
C LEU A 268 2.92 -7.57 25.64
N GLU A 269 4.09 -6.95 25.49
CA GLU A 269 4.23 -5.51 25.67
C GLU A 269 3.52 -4.72 24.54
N ALA A 270 3.62 -5.19 23.30
CA ALA A 270 2.87 -4.61 22.19
C ALA A 270 1.35 -4.69 22.42
N ASP A 271 0.86 -5.81 22.92
CA ASP A 271 -0.55 -6.02 23.29
C ASP A 271 -0.96 -5.14 24.48
N ARG A 272 -0.08 -4.97 25.48
CA ARG A 272 -0.31 -4.04 26.61
C ARG A 272 -0.51 -2.61 26.11
N ILE A 273 0.31 -2.16 25.17
CA ILE A 273 0.19 -0.83 24.55
C ILE A 273 -1.13 -0.72 23.79
N LYS A 274 -1.45 -1.71 22.95
CA LYS A 274 -2.68 -1.77 22.16
C LYS A 274 -3.93 -1.71 23.04
N GLU A 275 -3.98 -2.51 24.10
CA GLU A 275 -5.07 -2.49 25.08
C GLU A 275 -5.13 -1.17 25.85
N GLY A 276 -3.97 -0.58 26.16
CA GLY A 276 -3.90 0.76 26.76
C GLY A 276 -4.58 1.81 25.88
N ILE A 277 -4.33 1.80 24.57
CA ILE A 277 -4.98 2.69 23.60
C ILE A 277 -6.49 2.41 23.53
N ARG A 278 -6.90 1.14 23.49
CA ARG A 278 -8.31 0.74 23.43
C ARG A 278 -9.08 1.18 24.69
N ASN A 279 -8.49 0.97 25.87
CA ASN A 279 -9.12 1.33 27.13
C ASN A 279 -9.27 2.84 27.30
N ARG A 280 -8.41 3.66 26.66
CA ARG A 280 -8.59 5.13 26.68
C ARG A 280 -9.95 5.56 26.17
N GLU A 281 -10.51 4.87 25.18
CA GLU A 281 -11.87 5.18 24.72
C GLU A 281 -12.88 5.00 25.86
N MET A 282 -12.85 3.85 26.55
CA MET A 282 -13.75 3.56 27.68
C MET A 282 -13.55 4.53 28.85
N ASP A 283 -12.31 4.88 29.16
CA ASP A 283 -11.98 5.81 30.25
C ASP A 283 -12.49 7.23 29.98
N MET A 284 -12.59 7.66 28.72
CA MET A 284 -13.15 8.97 28.36
C MET A 284 -14.67 9.03 28.51
N TRP A 285 -15.35 7.88 28.50
CA TRP A 285 -16.79 7.77 28.68
C TRP A 285 -17.21 7.56 30.14
N ASN A 286 -16.35 6.98 30.97
CA ASN A 286 -16.61 6.73 32.38
C ASN A 286 -15.93 7.80 33.24
N TYR A 287 -16.67 8.86 33.56
CA TYR A 287 -16.28 9.89 34.51
C TYR A 287 -17.25 9.96 35.69
#